data_AF-A0A444R092-F1
#
_entry.id   AF-A0A444R092-F1
#
_cell.length_a   1.000
_cell.length_b   1.000
_cell.length_c   1.000
_cell.angle_alpha   90.00
_cell.angle_beta   90.00
_cell.angle_gamma   90.00
#
_symmetry.space_group_name_H-M   'P 1'
#
loop_
_entity.id
_entity.type
_entity.pdbx_description
1 polymer ?
#
loop_
_entity_poly.entity_id
_entity_poly.type
_entity_poly.pdbx_seq_one_letter_code
_entity_poly.pdbx_strand_id
1 'polypeptide(L)'
;EGESCGVGDYQSTMAQVCAAQIRDWLQAGQRGEALLMNGDDARPVRASDISVLVRSRQEAAQVRDALTLLEIPSVYLSNRDSVFETLEAQEMLWLLQAVMTPERENTLRSALATSMMGLNALDIETLNNDEHAWDAVVEEFDGYRQIWRKRGVMPMLRALMSARNIAENLLATAGGERRLTDILHISELLQEA
;
A
#
# COMPACT_ATOMS: atom_id res chain seq x y z
N GLU A 1 36.87 -22.31 -18.10
CA GLU A 1 36.55 -22.53 -16.68
C GLU A 1 35.25 -21.81 -16.41
N GLY A 2 34.19 -22.53 -16.04
CA GLY A 2 32.90 -21.92 -15.69
C GLY A 2 32.83 -21.80 -14.19
N GLU A 3 32.93 -20.57 -13.66
CA GLU A 3 32.63 -20.30 -12.26
C GLU A 3 31.19 -20.75 -11.97
N SER A 4 31.01 -21.53 -10.91
CA SER A 4 29.68 -21.96 -10.49
C SER A 4 28.91 -20.74 -9.99
N CYS A 5 27.91 -20.29 -10.75
CA CYS A 5 27.01 -19.23 -10.32
C CYS A 5 25.97 -19.82 -9.36
N GLY A 6 25.85 -19.26 -8.16
CA GLY A 6 24.79 -19.63 -7.23
C GLY A 6 23.42 -19.27 -7.80
N VAL A 7 22.38 -20.05 -7.46
CA VAL A 7 21.01 -19.81 -7.95
C VAL A 7 20.53 -18.39 -7.64
N GLY A 8 20.88 -17.85 -6.46
CA GLY A 8 20.54 -16.48 -6.07
C GLY A 8 21.24 -15.41 -6.92
N ASP A 9 22.53 -15.59 -7.20
CA ASP A 9 23.31 -14.65 -8.04
C ASP A 9 22.81 -14.66 -9.48
N TYR A 10 22.49 -15.85 -10.00
CA TYR A 10 21.89 -16.02 -11.31
C TYR A 10 20.53 -15.30 -11.38
N GLN A 11 19.65 -15.50 -10.40
CA GLN A 11 18.35 -14.85 -10.35
C GLN A 11 18.47 -13.33 -10.27
N SER A 12 19.37 -12.82 -9.41
CA SER A 12 19.62 -11.37 -9.30
C SER A 12 20.12 -10.78 -10.62
N THR A 13 21.08 -11.44 -11.27
CA THR A 13 21.62 -11.01 -12.57
C THR A 13 20.54 -11.03 -13.64
N MET A 14 19.76 -12.11 -13.73
CA MET A 14 18.70 -12.23 -14.73
C MET A 14 17.54 -11.26 -14.49
N ALA A 15 17.22 -10.94 -13.23
CA ALA A 15 16.24 -9.91 -12.91
C ALA A 15 16.68 -8.53 -13.41
N GLN A 16 17.97 -8.17 -13.21
CA GLN A 16 18.54 -6.93 -13.73
C GLN A 16 18.54 -6.89 -15.26
N VAL A 17 18.95 -7.97 -15.93
CA VAL A 17 18.93 -8.08 -17.39
C VAL A 17 17.50 -7.95 -17.93
N CYS A 18 16.54 -8.63 -17.29
CA CYS A 18 15.13 -8.54 -17.64
C CYS A 18 14.62 -7.09 -17.55
N ALA A 19 14.87 -6.42 -16.42
CA ALA A 19 14.46 -5.04 -16.22
C ALA A 19 15.10 -4.07 -17.23
N ALA A 20 16.40 -4.25 -17.52
CA ALA A 20 17.11 -3.46 -18.53
C ALA A 20 16.51 -3.65 -19.94
N GLN A 21 16.18 -4.88 -20.31
CA GLN A 21 15.57 -5.17 -21.62
C GLN A 21 14.16 -4.57 -21.75
N ILE A 22 13.38 -4.62 -20.66
CA ILE A 22 12.05 -3.99 -20.59
C ILE A 22 12.17 -2.48 -20.75
N ARG A 23 13.11 -1.83 -20.03
CA ARG A 23 13.41 -0.40 -20.20
C ARG A 23 13.69 -0.07 -21.66
N ASP A 24 14.59 -0.83 -22.29
CA ASP A 24 15.02 -0.56 -23.66
C ASP A 24 13.86 -0.69 -24.64
N TRP A 25 12.98 -1.69 -24.48
CA TRP A 25 11.76 -1.82 -25.29
C TRP A 25 10.78 -0.66 -25.06
N LEU A 26 10.58 -0.21 -23.81
CA LEU A 26 9.68 0.89 -23.50
C LEU A 26 10.20 2.22 -24.07
N GLN A 27 11.50 2.49 -23.95
CA GLN A 27 12.12 3.69 -24.53
C GLN A 27 12.11 3.65 -26.06
N ALA A 28 12.44 2.51 -26.67
CA ALA A 28 12.32 2.34 -28.12
C ALA A 28 10.86 2.46 -28.58
N GLY A 29 9.88 1.98 -27.81
CA GLY A 29 8.46 2.15 -28.09
C GLY A 29 8.05 3.62 -28.10
N GLN A 30 8.52 4.41 -27.14
CA GLN A 30 8.28 5.87 -27.11
C GLN A 30 8.89 6.60 -28.32
N ARG A 31 10.03 6.11 -28.84
CA ARG A 31 10.67 6.64 -30.06
C ARG A 31 10.06 6.10 -31.36
N GLY A 32 9.10 5.16 -31.29
CA GLY A 32 8.52 4.50 -32.46
C GLY A 32 9.43 3.45 -33.11
N GLU A 33 10.48 3.01 -32.42
CA GLU A 33 11.48 2.04 -32.89
C GLU A 33 11.14 0.59 -32.47
N ALA A 34 10.34 0.41 -31.42
CA ALA A 34 9.82 -0.90 -31.01
C ALA A 34 8.30 -0.94 -31.26
N LEU A 35 7.91 -1.73 -32.27
CA LEU A 35 6.54 -1.80 -32.77
C LEU A 35 6.00 -3.23 -32.67
N LEU A 36 4.75 -3.36 -32.24
CA LEU A 36 3.94 -4.57 -32.41
C LEU A 36 3.20 -4.46 -33.73
N MET A 37 3.45 -5.41 -34.62
CA MET A 37 2.89 -5.43 -35.98
C MET A 37 1.74 -6.44 -36.09
N ASN A 38 0.68 -6.06 -36.78
CA ASN A 38 -0.42 -6.93 -37.17
C ASN A 38 -0.80 -6.64 -38.62
N GLY A 39 -0.20 -7.35 -39.57
CA GLY A 39 -0.30 -7.00 -40.99
C GLY A 39 0.34 -5.65 -41.27
N ASP A 40 -0.44 -4.73 -41.84
CA ASP A 40 0.01 -3.36 -42.15
C ASP A 40 -0.13 -2.39 -40.95
N ASP A 41 -0.82 -2.81 -39.88
CA ASP A 41 -0.97 -2.01 -38.67
C ASP A 41 0.25 -2.17 -37.76
N ALA A 42 0.81 -1.04 -37.32
CA ALA A 42 1.90 -1.00 -36.36
C ALA A 42 1.56 -0.06 -35.21
N ARG A 43 1.83 -0.49 -33.98
CA ARG A 43 1.71 0.35 -32.78
C ARG A 43 2.93 0.21 -31.88
N PRO A 44 3.34 1.27 -31.18
CA PRO A 44 4.45 1.19 -30.25
C PRO A 44 4.15 0.25 -29.07
N VAL A 45 5.19 -0.40 -28.58
CA VAL A 45 5.13 -1.19 -27.33
C VAL A 45 4.83 -0.27 -26.16
N ARG A 46 3.90 -0.69 -25.29
CA ARG A 46 3.55 -0.02 -24.03
C ARG A 46 3.80 -0.96 -22.86
N ALA A 47 3.85 -0.41 -21.64
CA ALA A 47 4.02 -1.21 -20.42
C ALA A 47 2.93 -2.30 -20.28
N SER A 48 1.70 -2.00 -20.69
CA SER A 48 0.58 -2.95 -20.70
C SER A 48 0.76 -4.16 -21.63
N ASP A 49 1.74 -4.12 -22.54
CA ASP A 49 2.03 -5.21 -23.48
C ASP A 49 3.08 -6.19 -22.96
N ILE A 50 3.73 -5.86 -21.84
CA ILE A 50 4.83 -6.64 -21.27
C ILE A 50 4.31 -7.42 -20.07
N SER A 51 4.56 -8.73 -20.06
CA SER A 51 4.25 -9.60 -18.94
C SER A 51 5.46 -10.46 -18.60
N VAL A 52 5.83 -10.51 -17.31
CA VAL A 52 6.92 -11.34 -16.81
C VAL A 52 6.32 -12.54 -16.07
N LEU A 53 6.53 -13.73 -16.62
CA LEU A 53 6.12 -14.98 -15.98
C LEU A 53 7.19 -15.41 -14.98
N VAL A 54 6.76 -15.65 -13.75
CA VAL A 54 7.60 -16.07 -12.63
C VAL A 54 7.04 -17.33 -12.00
N ARG A 55 7.90 -18.16 -11.40
CA ARG A 55 7.48 -19.41 -10.74
C ARG A 55 7.14 -19.21 -9.27
N SER A 56 7.68 -18.17 -8.64
CA SER A 56 7.52 -17.93 -7.22
C SER A 56 7.39 -16.44 -6.88
N ARG A 57 6.88 -16.16 -5.68
CA ARG A 57 6.81 -14.81 -5.11
C ARG A 57 8.20 -14.18 -4.95
N GLN A 58 9.22 -14.98 -4.66
CA GLN A 58 10.59 -14.50 -4.51
C GLN A 58 11.16 -14.00 -5.85
N GLU A 59 10.94 -14.74 -6.93
CA GLU A 59 11.33 -14.30 -8.28
C GLU A 59 10.55 -13.04 -8.70
N ALA A 60 9.25 -12.99 -8.37
CA ALA A 60 8.42 -11.80 -8.61
C ALA A 60 9.00 -10.56 -7.92
N ALA A 61 9.39 -10.70 -6.64
CA ALA A 61 9.99 -9.62 -5.86
C ALA A 61 11.32 -9.16 -6.47
N GLN A 62 12.21 -10.09 -6.84
CA GLN A 62 13.49 -9.76 -7.47
C GLN A 62 13.33 -8.96 -8.78
N VAL A 63 12.40 -9.38 -9.65
CA VAL A 63 12.11 -8.66 -10.91
C VAL A 63 11.49 -7.29 -10.62
N ARG A 64 10.52 -7.22 -9.69
CA ARG A 64 9.87 -5.96 -9.30
C ARG A 64 10.89 -4.96 -8.76
N ASP A 65 11.79 -5.40 -7.90
CA ASP A 65 12.80 -4.55 -7.28
C ASP A 65 13.79 -4.04 -8.36
N ALA A 66 14.19 -4.90 -9.30
CA ALA A 66 15.02 -4.51 -10.44
C ALA A 66 14.31 -3.50 -11.39
N LEU A 67 13.01 -3.67 -11.64
CA LEU A 67 12.20 -2.71 -12.41
C LEU A 67 12.05 -1.37 -11.67
N THR A 68 11.86 -1.42 -10.35
CA THR A 68 11.73 -0.23 -9.49
C THR A 68 13.00 0.60 -9.50
N LEU A 69 14.18 -0.04 -9.51
CA LEU A 69 15.48 0.65 -9.66
C LEU A 69 15.63 1.42 -10.98
N LEU A 70 14.85 1.05 -12.00
CA LEU A 70 14.80 1.73 -13.30
C LEU A 70 13.56 2.62 -13.45
N GLU A 71 12.85 2.90 -12.36
CA GLU A 71 11.61 3.71 -12.33
C GLU A 71 10.48 3.14 -13.22
N ILE A 72 10.48 1.82 -13.46
CA ILE A 72 9.44 1.16 -14.24
C ILE A 72 8.36 0.63 -13.28
N PRO A 73 7.13 1.19 -13.31
CA PRO A 73 6.05 0.70 -12.48
C PRO A 73 5.64 -0.71 -12.91
N SER A 74 5.40 -1.59 -11.94
CA SER A 74 5.01 -2.97 -12.18
C SER A 74 3.99 -3.48 -11.16
N VAL A 75 3.15 -4.41 -11.58
CA VAL A 75 2.10 -5.03 -10.74
C VAL A 75 2.25 -6.54 -10.73
N TYR A 76 2.22 -7.14 -9.54
CA TYR A 76 2.21 -8.60 -9.39
C TYR A 76 0.76 -9.09 -9.29
N LEU A 77 0.21 -9.59 -10.40
CA LEU A 77 -1.20 -10.00 -10.49
C LEU A 77 -1.52 -11.25 -9.67
N SER A 78 -0.54 -12.11 -9.41
CA SER A 78 -0.71 -13.33 -8.61
C SER A 78 -0.51 -13.09 -7.11
N ASN A 79 -0.65 -11.84 -6.65
CA ASN A 79 -0.45 -11.54 -5.25
C ASN A 79 -1.56 -12.18 -4.40
N ARG A 80 -1.21 -13.24 -3.67
CA ARG A 80 -2.08 -13.93 -2.71
C ARG A 80 -1.78 -13.53 -1.26
N ASP A 81 -1.00 -12.48 -1.07
CA ASP A 81 -0.70 -11.98 0.26
C ASP A 81 -2.01 -11.65 0.96
N SER A 82 -2.21 -12.30 2.10
CA SER A 82 -3.35 -12.00 2.95
C SER A 82 -3.26 -10.52 3.33
N VAL A 83 -4.34 -9.76 3.11
CA VAL A 83 -4.39 -8.37 3.58
C VAL A 83 -4.18 -8.27 5.09
N PHE A 84 -4.39 -9.36 5.84
CA PHE A 84 -4.12 -9.44 7.28
C PHE A 84 -2.63 -9.49 7.65
N GLU A 85 -1.73 -9.71 6.70
CA GLU A 85 -0.27 -9.68 6.92
C GLU A 85 0.35 -8.30 6.59
N THR A 86 -0.48 -7.32 6.22
CA THR A 86 -0.04 -5.96 5.89
C THR A 86 0.15 -5.11 7.13
N LEU A 87 0.93 -4.04 7.01
CA LEU A 87 1.05 -3.02 8.07
C LEU A 87 -0.32 -2.39 8.34
N GLU A 88 -1.11 -2.18 7.27
CA GLU A 88 -2.45 -1.62 7.31
C GLU A 88 -3.38 -2.43 8.20
N ALA A 89 -3.28 -3.76 8.21
CA ALA A 89 -4.08 -4.61 9.11
C ALA A 89 -3.69 -4.44 10.58
N GLN A 90 -2.39 -4.29 10.88
CA GLN A 90 -1.93 -4.03 12.23
C GLN A 90 -2.35 -2.65 12.74
N GLU A 91 -2.26 -1.62 11.87
CA GLU A 91 -2.72 -0.27 12.18
C GLU A 91 -4.25 -0.22 12.37
N MET A 92 -5.00 -0.94 11.53
CA MET A 92 -6.44 -1.10 11.66
C MET A 92 -6.80 -1.74 13.02
N LEU A 93 -6.05 -2.74 13.48
CA LEU A 93 -6.28 -3.35 14.79
C LEU A 93 -6.12 -2.33 15.93
N TRP A 94 -5.06 -1.51 15.91
CA TRP A 94 -4.86 -0.46 16.92
C TRP A 94 -5.97 0.58 16.89
N LEU A 95 -6.42 0.97 15.70
CA LEU A 95 -7.54 1.89 15.52
C LEU A 95 -8.83 1.31 16.09
N LEU A 96 -9.16 0.05 15.79
CA LEU A 96 -10.34 -0.62 16.33
C LEU A 96 -10.29 -0.74 17.86
N GLN A 97 -9.12 -1.03 18.43
CA GLN A 97 -8.91 -1.04 19.88
C GLN A 97 -9.13 0.34 20.52
N ALA A 98 -8.61 1.40 19.90
CA ALA A 98 -8.82 2.77 20.35
C ALA A 98 -10.29 3.19 20.28
N VAL A 99 -11.01 2.83 19.21
CA VAL A 99 -12.45 3.12 19.09
C VAL A 99 -13.25 2.34 20.14
N MET A 100 -12.87 1.11 20.49
CA MET A 100 -13.59 0.35 21.51
C MET A 100 -13.38 0.88 22.92
N THR A 101 -12.17 1.37 23.23
CA THR A 101 -11.82 1.92 24.55
C THR A 101 -11.10 3.27 24.44
N PRO A 102 -11.79 4.35 24.03
CA PRO A 102 -11.20 5.68 23.86
C PRO A 102 -10.72 6.27 25.19
N GLU A 103 -11.36 5.88 26.31
CA GLU A 103 -10.94 6.28 27.66
C GLU A 103 -9.56 5.74 28.08
N ARG A 104 -8.99 4.75 27.36
CA ARG A 104 -7.64 4.25 27.64
C ARG A 104 -6.63 5.03 26.80
N GLU A 105 -5.87 5.88 27.48
CA GLU A 105 -4.94 6.77 26.78
C GLU A 105 -3.93 6.03 25.90
N ASN A 106 -3.35 4.93 26.39
CA ASN A 106 -2.31 4.20 25.64
C ASN A 106 -2.81 3.61 24.32
N THR A 107 -4.05 3.12 24.28
CA THR A 107 -4.63 2.57 23.04
C THR A 107 -4.93 3.69 22.05
N LEU A 108 -5.45 4.81 22.55
CA LEU A 108 -5.75 5.97 21.72
C LEU A 108 -4.47 6.60 21.16
N ARG A 109 -3.43 6.78 21.97
CA ARG A 109 -2.10 7.26 21.52
C ARG A 109 -1.52 6.34 20.46
N SER A 110 -1.59 5.02 20.65
CA SER A 110 -1.10 4.04 19.66
C SER A 110 -1.81 4.18 18.31
N ALA A 111 -3.14 4.35 18.31
CA ALA A 111 -3.89 4.55 17.08
C ALA A 111 -3.55 5.88 16.38
N LEU A 112 -3.43 6.97 17.15
CA LEU A 112 -3.06 8.29 16.63
C LEU A 112 -1.65 8.32 16.03
N ALA A 113 -0.74 7.51 16.59
CA ALA A 113 0.64 7.39 16.11
C ALA A 113 0.79 6.50 14.85
N THR A 114 -0.30 5.90 14.36
CA THR A 114 -0.22 5.11 13.12
C THR A 114 0.05 5.98 11.91
N SER A 115 0.75 5.41 10.93
CA SER A 115 1.02 6.10 9.67
C SER A 115 -0.26 6.35 8.87
N MET A 116 -1.32 5.56 9.09
CA MET A 116 -2.67 5.81 8.56
C MET A 116 -3.27 7.14 9.03
N MET A 117 -2.99 7.57 10.28
CA MET A 117 -3.51 8.83 10.83
C MET A 117 -2.72 10.06 10.37
N GLY A 118 -1.51 9.88 9.86
CA GLY A 118 -0.71 10.94 9.24
C GLY A 118 -0.20 12.02 10.21
N LEU A 119 -0.24 11.78 11.53
CA LEU A 119 0.28 12.70 12.53
C LEU A 119 1.81 12.63 12.59
N ASN A 120 2.46 13.79 12.70
CA ASN A 120 3.90 13.88 12.91
C ASN A 120 4.24 13.85 14.40
N ALA A 121 5.53 13.74 14.74
CA ALA A 121 5.98 13.67 16.14
C ALA A 121 5.61 14.92 16.97
N LEU A 122 5.60 16.11 16.36
CA LEU A 122 5.20 17.35 17.01
C LEU A 122 3.68 17.39 17.26
N ASP A 123 2.87 16.86 16.36
CA ASP A 123 1.41 16.76 16.55
C ASP A 123 1.09 15.85 17.76
N ILE A 124 1.80 14.72 17.88
CA ILE A 124 1.62 13.81 19.02
C ILE A 124 2.10 14.47 20.32
N GLU A 125 3.24 15.16 20.31
CA GLU A 125 3.76 15.85 21.49
C GLU A 125 2.86 17.00 21.94
N THR A 126 2.34 17.79 21.00
CA THR A 126 1.41 18.88 21.33
C THR A 126 0.11 18.32 21.91
N LEU A 127 -0.41 17.23 21.35
CA LEU A 127 -1.60 16.55 21.88
C LEU A 127 -1.37 15.96 23.28
N ASN A 128 -0.18 15.47 23.58
CA ASN A 128 0.16 14.95 24.92
C ASN A 128 0.22 16.04 26.00
N ASN A 129 0.52 17.28 25.62
CA ASN A 129 0.66 18.41 26.54
C ASN A 129 -0.61 19.27 26.64
N ASP A 130 -1.65 18.97 25.86
CA ASP A 130 -2.92 19.69 25.82
C ASP A 130 -4.09 18.77 26.21
N GLU A 131 -4.48 18.83 27.48
CA GLU A 131 -5.56 18.01 28.04
C GLU A 131 -6.92 18.29 27.38
N HIS A 132 -7.19 19.54 26.97
CA HIS A 132 -8.43 19.89 26.29
C HIS A 132 -8.48 19.33 24.87
N ALA A 133 -7.36 19.38 24.14
CA ALA A 133 -7.26 18.74 22.84
C ALA A 133 -7.39 17.22 22.96
N TRP A 134 -6.81 16.63 24.01
CA TRP A 134 -6.95 15.21 24.30
C TRP A 134 -8.41 14.79 24.53
N ASP A 135 -9.13 15.51 25.40
CA ASP A 135 -10.55 15.26 25.68
C ASP A 135 -11.41 15.33 24.40
N ALA A 136 -11.12 16.28 23.51
CA ALA A 136 -11.82 16.39 22.23
C ALA A 136 -11.60 15.17 21.34
N VAL A 137 -10.39 14.59 21.33
CA VAL A 137 -10.11 13.35 20.59
C VAL A 137 -10.80 12.14 21.23
N VAL A 138 -10.88 12.08 22.57
CA VAL A 138 -11.64 11.04 23.27
C VAL A 138 -13.12 11.12 22.89
N GLU A 139 -13.72 12.31 22.86
CA GLU A 139 -15.11 12.53 22.46
C GLU A 139 -15.33 12.14 20.97
N GLU A 140 -14.41 12.50 20.09
CA GLU A 140 -14.43 12.08 18.69
C GLU A 140 -14.46 10.55 18.54
N PHE A 141 -13.58 9.84 19.26
CA PHE A 141 -13.52 8.38 19.21
C PHE A 141 -14.71 7.71 19.89
N ASP A 142 -15.32 8.30 20.93
CA ASP A 142 -16.60 7.82 21.43
C ASP A 142 -17.69 7.98 20.35
N GLY A 143 -17.70 9.07 19.60
CA GLY A 143 -18.56 9.25 18.43
C GLY A 143 -18.44 8.10 17.44
N TYR A 144 -17.21 7.69 17.09
CA TYR A 144 -16.95 6.52 16.24
C TYR A 144 -17.47 5.22 16.88
N ARG A 145 -17.27 5.03 18.19
CA ARG A 145 -17.79 3.87 18.93
C ARG A 145 -19.31 3.78 18.82
N GLN A 146 -20.02 4.90 18.91
CA GLN A 146 -21.48 4.94 18.75
C GLN A 146 -21.91 4.59 17.32
N ILE A 147 -21.19 5.07 16.31
CA ILE A 147 -21.48 4.72 14.91
C ILE A 147 -21.28 3.21 14.69
N TRP A 148 -20.18 2.65 15.20
CA TRP A 148 -19.91 1.22 15.10
C TRP A 148 -21.05 0.41 15.71
N ARG A 149 -21.41 0.70 16.97
CA ARG A 149 -22.48 -0.02 17.66
C ARG A 149 -23.84 0.04 16.95
N LYS A 150 -24.15 1.15 16.26
CA LYS A 150 -25.46 1.38 15.63
C LYS A 150 -25.53 0.95 14.18
N ARG A 151 -24.43 1.03 13.43
CA ARG A 151 -24.42 0.89 11.96
C ARG A 151 -23.36 -0.09 11.43
N GLY A 152 -22.45 -0.57 12.28
CA GLY A 152 -21.38 -1.49 11.89
C GLY A 152 -20.03 -0.80 11.68
N VAL A 153 -19.01 -1.62 11.39
CA VAL A 153 -17.61 -1.19 11.28
C VAL A 153 -17.40 -0.27 10.08
N MET A 154 -17.93 -0.61 8.90
CA MET A 154 -17.68 0.14 7.67
C MET A 154 -18.21 1.60 7.75
N PRO A 155 -19.44 1.89 8.23
CA PRO A 155 -19.88 3.27 8.45
C PRO A 155 -19.02 4.06 9.44
N MET A 156 -18.49 3.40 10.47
CA MET A 156 -17.58 4.02 11.44
C MET A 156 -16.25 4.40 10.77
N LEU A 157 -15.63 3.45 10.05
CA LEU A 157 -14.36 3.70 9.37
C LEU A 157 -14.49 4.80 8.31
N ARG A 158 -15.59 4.85 7.56
CA ARG A 158 -15.86 5.95 6.62
C ARG A 158 -15.96 7.31 7.31
N ALA A 159 -16.63 7.38 8.46
CA ALA A 159 -16.73 8.61 9.23
C ALA A 159 -15.35 9.08 9.70
N LEU A 160 -14.54 8.17 10.22
CA LEU A 160 -13.17 8.45 10.65
C LEU A 160 -12.28 8.89 9.49
N MET A 161 -12.30 8.16 8.37
CA MET A 161 -11.52 8.51 7.17
C MET A 161 -11.87 9.91 6.66
N SER A 162 -13.15 10.27 6.65
CA SER A 162 -13.61 11.59 6.23
C SER A 162 -13.22 12.69 7.21
N ALA A 163 -13.29 12.46 8.52
CA ALA A 163 -12.95 13.47 9.52
C ALA A 163 -11.44 13.76 9.56
N ARG A 164 -10.63 12.74 9.31
CA ARG A 164 -9.16 12.81 9.38
C ARG A 164 -8.47 12.91 8.02
N ASN A 165 -9.24 13.03 6.93
CA ASN A 165 -8.76 13.11 5.54
C ASN A 165 -7.76 11.99 5.19
N ILE A 166 -8.05 10.76 5.65
CA ILE A 166 -7.09 9.65 5.56
C ILE A 166 -6.84 9.25 4.11
N ALA A 167 -7.88 9.23 3.28
CA ALA A 167 -7.75 8.84 1.88
C ALA A 167 -6.87 9.83 1.12
N GLU A 168 -7.10 11.13 1.32
CA GLU A 168 -6.35 12.21 0.70
C GLU A 168 -4.87 12.18 1.14
N ASN A 169 -4.64 12.03 2.44
CA ASN A 169 -3.29 11.98 3.00
C ASN A 169 -2.52 10.74 2.51
N LEU A 170 -3.16 9.58 2.44
CA LEU A 170 -2.54 8.37 1.90
C LEU A 170 -2.19 8.55 0.42
N LEU A 171 -3.13 9.02 -0.42
CA LEU A 171 -2.91 9.19 -1.85
C LEU A 171 -1.80 10.19 -2.19
N ALA A 172 -1.48 11.13 -1.29
CA ALA A 172 -0.34 12.04 -1.42
C ALA A 172 1.03 11.39 -1.16
N THR A 173 1.07 10.15 -0.63
CA THR A 173 2.32 9.43 -0.31
C THR A 173 2.67 8.35 -1.35
N ALA A 174 3.96 8.06 -1.49
CA ALA A 174 4.44 7.00 -2.37
C ALA A 174 3.86 5.63 -1.94
N GLY A 175 3.21 4.93 -2.87
CA GLY A 175 2.53 3.66 -2.59
C GLY A 175 1.15 3.81 -1.91
N GLY A 176 0.68 5.05 -1.70
CA GLY A 176 -0.56 5.36 -1.00
C GLY A 176 -1.82 4.70 -1.57
N GLU A 177 -1.92 4.58 -2.90
CA GLU A 177 -3.05 3.93 -3.58
C GLU A 177 -3.21 2.45 -3.16
N ARG A 178 -2.09 1.74 -3.03
CA ARG A 178 -2.08 0.35 -2.55
C ARG A 178 -2.54 0.28 -1.10
N ARG A 179 -1.97 1.12 -0.23
CA ARG A 179 -2.32 1.18 1.19
C ARG A 179 -3.81 1.46 1.40
N LEU A 180 -4.35 2.45 0.67
CA LEU A 180 -5.76 2.79 0.70
C LEU A 180 -6.64 1.62 0.24
N THR A 181 -6.24 0.93 -0.84
CA THR A 181 -6.95 -0.25 -1.32
C THR A 181 -6.95 -1.38 -0.30
N ASP A 182 -5.81 -1.65 0.34
CA ASP A 182 -5.68 -2.66 1.39
C ASP A 182 -6.57 -2.32 2.60
N ILE A 183 -6.60 -1.06 3.04
CA ILE A 183 -7.48 -0.57 4.12
C ILE A 183 -8.97 -0.78 3.79
N LEU A 184 -9.39 -0.42 2.58
CA LEU A 184 -10.77 -0.60 2.14
C LEU A 184 -11.15 -2.08 2.08
N HIS A 185 -10.27 -2.92 1.55
CA HIS A 185 -10.48 -4.37 1.50
C HIS A 185 -10.57 -4.98 2.91
N ILE A 186 -9.69 -4.59 3.85
CA ILE A 186 -9.80 -5.00 5.25
C ILE A 186 -11.15 -4.57 5.85
N SER A 187 -11.61 -3.36 5.53
CA SER A 187 -12.89 -2.83 6.01
C SER A 187 -14.08 -3.64 5.50
N GLU A 188 -14.02 -4.12 4.25
CA GLU A 188 -15.02 -5.02 3.66
C GLU A 188 -15.06 -6.36 4.38
N LEU A 189 -13.89 -6.98 4.59
CA LEU A 189 -13.78 -8.26 5.32
C LEU A 189 -14.29 -8.15 6.77
N LEU A 190 -14.00 -7.03 7.45
CA LEU A 190 -14.51 -6.77 8.81
C LEU A 190 -16.03 -6.56 8.87
N GLN A 191 -16.65 -6.16 7.77
CA GLN A 191 -18.09 -5.94 7.69
C GLN A 191 -18.88 -7.22 7.45
N GLU A 192 -18.25 -8.22 6.83
CA GLU A 192 -18.82 -9.56 6.58
C GLU A 192 -18.73 -10.49 7.80
N ALA A 193 -17.84 -10.21 8.74
CA ALA A 193 -17.55 -11.01 9.93
C ALA A 193 -18.58 -10.86 11.06
#